data_AF-A0A357F217-F1
#
_entry.id   AF-A0A357F217-F1
#
_cell.length_a   1.000
_cell.length_b   1.000
_cell.length_c   1.000
_cell.angle_alpha   90.00
_cell.angle_beta   90.00
_cell.angle_gamma   90.00
#
_symmetry.space_group_name_H-M   'P 1'
#
loop_
_entity.id
_entity.type
_entity.pdbx_description
1 polymer ?
#
loop_
_entity_poly.entity_id
_entity_poly.type
_entity_poly.pdbx_seq_one_letter_code
_entity_poly.pdbx_strand_id
1 'polypeptide(L)'
;APNAANRSQAVTAKAIPTPPPVIESGFGKVRFDGLLQAWYSAGSQTQNTFRFRRAEMKFSGEINPDVRWTIMIDPAKSLSLSQTTKVIDGVPVVTGVSINQSSRMLQDAFISLGYLKNVNIDIGQFKIPLTLEGLQSSSALDTVERALFMSDRSRGGGLGDIRDFGIQFSGPLGKSIDYRIGVFNGTGENQ
;
A
#
# COMPACT_ATOMS: atom_id res chain seq x y z
N ALA A 1 26.14 -63.36 -57.33
CA ALA A 1 24.86 -62.67 -57.60
C ALA A 1 23.71 -63.51 -57.05
N PRO A 2 22.63 -62.97 -56.44
CA PRO A 2 22.46 -61.70 -55.72
C PRO A 2 21.89 -61.85 -54.28
N ASN A 3 21.94 -60.72 -53.54
CA ASN A 3 21.06 -60.19 -52.48
C ASN A 3 20.80 -60.93 -51.15
N ALA A 4 21.50 -60.48 -50.10
CA ALA A 4 21.07 -60.58 -48.70
C ALA A 4 20.12 -59.41 -48.37
N ALA A 5 18.90 -59.74 -47.92
CA ALA A 5 17.88 -58.78 -47.51
C ALA A 5 18.25 -58.12 -46.18
N ASN A 6 18.40 -56.79 -46.17
CA ASN A 6 18.60 -56.01 -44.96
C ASN A 6 17.25 -55.38 -44.53
N ARG A 7 16.59 -55.98 -43.52
CA ARG A 7 15.40 -55.41 -42.88
C ARG A 7 15.84 -54.34 -41.89
N SER A 8 15.78 -53.07 -42.28
CA SER A 8 15.93 -51.96 -41.34
C SER A 8 14.63 -51.76 -40.56
N GLN A 9 14.66 -52.02 -39.27
CA GLN A 9 13.59 -51.69 -38.34
C GLN A 9 13.60 -50.18 -38.08
N ALA A 10 12.48 -49.50 -38.37
CA ALA A 10 12.31 -48.09 -38.04
C ALA A 10 12.14 -47.93 -36.52
N VAL A 11 13.14 -47.34 -35.86
CA VAL A 11 13.06 -46.94 -34.46
C VAL A 11 12.21 -45.67 -34.39
N THR A 12 11.02 -45.77 -33.80
CA THR A 12 10.14 -44.62 -33.56
C THR A 12 10.78 -43.75 -32.47
N ALA A 13 11.25 -42.55 -32.83
CA ALA A 13 11.80 -41.60 -31.88
C ALA A 13 10.70 -41.13 -30.90
N LYS A 14 10.93 -41.32 -29.61
CA LYS A 14 10.05 -40.89 -28.53
C LYS A 14 10.06 -39.36 -28.45
N ALA A 15 8.91 -38.72 -28.63
CA ALA A 15 8.78 -37.27 -28.56
C ALA A 15 9.24 -36.75 -27.18
N ILE A 16 10.15 -35.78 -27.19
CA ILE A 16 10.62 -35.09 -25.99
C ILE A 16 9.48 -34.17 -25.52
N PRO A 17 9.05 -34.25 -24.24
CA PRO A 17 8.03 -33.35 -23.72
C PRO A 17 8.55 -31.92 -23.77
N THR A 18 7.76 -31.01 -24.35
CA THR A 18 8.06 -29.59 -24.41
C THR A 18 8.26 -29.04 -23.00
N PRO A 19 9.27 -28.20 -22.75
CA PRO A 19 9.42 -27.56 -21.46
C PRO A 19 8.14 -26.79 -21.11
N PRO A 20 7.73 -26.75 -19.83
CA PRO A 20 6.61 -25.92 -19.43
C PRO A 20 6.87 -24.46 -19.85
N PRO A 21 5.83 -23.72 -20.28
CA PRO A 21 5.99 -22.34 -20.68
C PRO A 21 6.61 -21.55 -19.53
N VAL A 22 7.67 -20.80 -19.82
CA VAL A 22 8.27 -19.87 -18.87
C VAL A 22 7.24 -18.78 -18.60
N ILE A 23 6.65 -18.78 -17.41
CA ILE A 23 5.78 -17.70 -16.97
C ILE A 23 6.69 -16.54 -16.59
N GLU A 24 6.88 -15.59 -17.50
CA GLU A 24 7.47 -14.30 -17.16
C GLU A 24 6.59 -13.61 -16.12
N SER A 25 7.21 -13.09 -15.06
CA SER A 25 6.55 -12.36 -13.98
C SER A 25 5.80 -11.14 -14.54
N GLY A 26 4.48 -11.28 -14.73
CA GLY A 26 3.60 -10.35 -15.46
C GLY A 26 3.27 -9.02 -14.77
N PHE A 27 4.19 -8.42 -14.00
CA PHE A 27 3.94 -7.18 -13.24
C PHE A 27 4.19 -5.88 -14.03
N GLY A 28 4.52 -5.99 -15.32
CA GLY A 28 4.77 -4.82 -16.18
C GLY A 28 5.91 -3.93 -15.67
N LYS A 29 5.87 -2.64 -16.03
CA LYS A 29 6.84 -1.65 -15.53
C LYS A 29 6.48 -1.26 -14.09
N VAL A 30 7.44 -1.39 -13.19
CA VAL A 30 7.31 -0.91 -11.80
C VAL A 30 7.86 0.50 -11.70
N ARG A 31 7.04 1.42 -11.18
CA ARG A 31 7.44 2.77 -10.80
C ARG A 31 7.78 2.80 -9.32
N PHE A 32 8.86 3.50 -8.99
CA PHE A 32 9.25 3.83 -7.62
C PHE A 32 9.16 5.35 -7.42
N ASP A 33 8.51 5.75 -6.33
CA ASP A 33 8.44 7.13 -5.83
C ASP A 33 8.90 7.14 -4.37
N GLY A 34 9.57 8.22 -3.94
CA GLY A 34 10.04 8.33 -2.56
C GLY A 34 9.95 9.76 -2.01
N LEU A 35 9.81 9.87 -0.69
CA LEU A 35 9.83 11.14 0.04
C LEU A 35 10.59 10.98 1.36
N LEU A 36 11.70 11.70 1.48
CA LEU A 36 12.42 11.84 2.74
C LEU A 36 12.19 13.24 3.32
N GLN A 37 11.75 13.30 4.57
CA GLN A 37 11.60 14.55 5.31
C GLN A 37 12.33 14.44 6.65
N ALA A 38 13.29 15.33 6.88
CA ALA A 38 14.00 15.48 8.15
C ALA A 38 13.69 16.83 8.77
N TRP A 39 13.51 16.86 10.08
CA TRP A 39 13.17 18.05 10.83
C TRP A 39 14.23 18.35 11.87
N TYR A 40 14.51 19.63 12.03
CA TYR A 40 15.18 20.19 13.17
C TYR A 40 14.21 21.17 13.85
N SER A 41 14.01 21.03 15.16
CA SER A 41 13.19 21.93 15.95
C SER A 41 14.03 22.47 17.10
N ALA A 42 13.98 23.79 17.29
CA ALA A 42 14.64 24.50 18.37
C ALA A 42 13.71 25.61 18.86
N GLY A 43 13.70 25.85 20.17
CA GLY A 43 12.83 26.84 20.78
C GLY A 43 13.30 27.19 22.19
N SER A 44 12.98 28.41 22.65
CA SER A 44 13.41 28.89 23.97
C SER A 44 12.83 28.09 25.15
N GLN A 45 11.76 27.34 24.92
CA GLN A 45 11.09 26.50 25.92
C GLN A 45 10.99 25.01 25.50
N THR A 46 11.72 24.60 24.45
CA THR A 46 11.67 23.22 23.93
C THR A 46 13.09 22.71 23.74
N GLN A 47 13.36 21.46 24.12
CA GLN A 47 14.65 20.86 23.81
C GLN A 47 14.86 20.80 22.30
N ASN A 48 16.07 21.15 21.86
CA ASN A 48 16.44 21.01 20.46
C ASN A 48 16.37 19.53 20.07
N THR A 49 15.69 19.22 18.96
CA THR A 49 15.52 17.85 18.50
C THR A 49 15.72 17.75 17.00
N PHE A 50 16.25 16.62 16.56
CA PHE A 50 16.21 16.19 15.17
C PHE A 50 15.29 14.97 15.05
N ARG A 51 14.54 14.85 13.95
CA ARG A 51 13.75 13.65 13.65
C ARG A 51 13.61 13.43 12.15
N PHE A 52 13.55 12.17 11.74
CA PHE A 52 13.00 11.82 10.44
C PHE A 52 11.47 11.80 10.55
N ARG A 53 10.82 12.71 9.84
CA ARG A 53 9.37 12.90 9.85
C ARG A 53 8.65 11.90 8.95
N ARG A 54 9.26 11.59 7.80
CA ARG A 54 8.76 10.67 6.76
C ARG A 54 9.95 10.09 6.01
N ALA A 55 9.86 8.80 5.67
CA ALA A 55 10.74 8.14 4.72
C ALA A 55 9.89 7.32 3.73
N GLU A 56 8.85 7.92 3.17
CA GLU A 56 7.87 7.23 2.33
C GLU A 56 8.54 6.63 1.09
N MET A 57 8.23 5.36 0.82
CA MET A 57 8.64 4.59 -0.34
C MET A 57 7.37 4.03 -0.96
N LYS A 58 7.08 4.39 -2.21
CA LYS A 58 5.90 3.92 -2.95
C LYS A 58 6.34 3.17 -4.19
N PHE A 59 5.74 2.01 -4.39
CA PHE A 59 5.88 1.16 -5.56
C PHE A 59 4.52 1.02 -6.22
N SER A 60 4.47 1.17 -7.54
CA SER A 60 3.23 0.95 -8.29
C SER A 60 3.53 0.32 -9.64
N GLY A 61 2.61 -0.45 -10.17
CA GLY A 61 2.74 -1.05 -11.49
C GLY A 61 1.40 -1.35 -12.13
N GLU A 62 1.47 -1.73 -13.40
CA GLU A 62 0.33 -2.12 -14.21
C GLU A 62 0.51 -3.59 -14.61
N ILE A 63 -0.41 -4.45 -14.19
CA ILE A 63 -0.45 -5.85 -14.64
C ILE A 63 -0.96 -5.88 -16.08
N ASN A 64 -1.99 -5.08 -16.35
CA ASN A 64 -2.51 -4.75 -17.68
C ASN A 64 -3.14 -3.33 -17.63
N PRO A 65 -3.63 -2.75 -18.74
CA PRO A 65 -4.18 -1.39 -18.74
C PRO A 65 -5.33 -1.14 -17.75
N ASP A 66 -6.07 -2.19 -17.39
CA ASP A 66 -7.24 -2.10 -16.51
C ASP A 66 -6.93 -2.51 -15.06
N VAL A 67 -5.77 -3.10 -14.78
CA VAL A 67 -5.40 -3.61 -13.46
C VAL A 67 -4.06 -3.05 -13.02
N ARG A 68 -4.11 -2.19 -12.00
CA ARG A 68 -2.95 -1.54 -11.40
C ARG A 68 -2.81 -1.93 -9.94
N TRP A 69 -1.61 -1.82 -9.40
CA TRP A 69 -1.34 -2.07 -7.99
C TRP A 69 -0.47 -0.96 -7.40
N THR A 70 -0.61 -0.75 -6.09
CA THR A 70 0.19 0.20 -5.33
C THR A 70 0.52 -0.36 -3.95
N ILE A 71 1.77 -0.19 -3.55
CA ILE A 71 2.28 -0.48 -2.21
C ILE A 71 3.06 0.75 -1.73
N MET A 72 2.84 1.19 -0.50
CA MET A 72 3.58 2.28 0.12
C MET A 72 4.01 1.91 1.54
N ILE A 73 5.26 2.16 1.88
CA ILE A 73 5.86 1.90 3.19
C ILE A 73 6.52 3.19 3.69
N ASP A 74 6.42 3.47 4.98
CA ASP A 74 7.11 4.56 5.68
C ASP A 74 7.88 3.99 6.88
N PRO A 75 9.18 3.66 6.74
CA PRO A 75 10.02 3.17 7.81
C PRO A 75 10.39 4.23 8.85
N ALA A 76 10.09 5.52 8.61
CA ALA A 76 10.24 6.53 9.66
C ALA A 76 9.17 6.37 10.76
N LYS A 77 8.09 5.61 10.50
CA LYS A 77 7.15 5.19 11.55
C LYS A 77 7.75 4.01 12.32
N SER A 78 8.12 4.27 13.58
CA SER A 78 8.58 3.23 14.50
C SER A 78 7.39 2.40 14.96
N LEU A 79 7.32 1.13 14.54
CA LEU A 79 6.25 0.21 14.91
C LEU A 79 6.17 0.06 16.44
N SER A 80 5.00 0.33 17.00
CA SER A 80 4.69 0.14 18.41
C SER A 80 3.56 -0.86 18.58
N LEU A 81 3.63 -1.64 19.65
CA LEU A 81 2.66 -2.69 19.98
C LEU A 81 1.93 -2.30 21.26
N SER A 82 0.61 -2.44 21.25
CA SER A 82 -0.24 -2.33 22.44
C SER A 82 -0.41 -3.71 23.06
N GLN A 83 -0.07 -3.85 24.34
CA GLN A 83 -0.17 -5.12 25.07
C GLN A 83 -1.29 -5.06 26.10
N THR A 84 -2.16 -6.06 26.11
CA THR A 84 -3.16 -6.25 27.16
C THR A 84 -2.64 -7.27 28.15
N THR A 85 -2.44 -6.86 29.40
CA THR A 85 -2.03 -7.76 30.48
C THR A 85 -3.20 -8.11 31.38
N LYS A 86 -3.31 -9.37 31.78
CA LYS A 86 -4.17 -9.80 32.89
C LYS A 86 -3.29 -10.38 33.97
N VAL A 87 -3.61 -10.07 35.21
CA VAL A 87 -2.94 -10.66 36.36
C VAL A 87 -3.55 -12.03 36.63
N ILE A 88 -2.73 -13.07 36.57
CA ILE A 88 -3.08 -14.43 37.01
C ILE A 88 -2.14 -14.76 38.16
N ASP A 89 -2.70 -15.04 39.34
CA ASP A 89 -1.93 -15.34 40.56
C ASP A 89 -0.86 -14.30 40.92
N GLY A 90 -1.18 -13.01 40.75
CA GLY A 90 -0.26 -11.90 41.07
C GLY A 90 0.81 -11.63 40.01
N VAL A 91 0.86 -12.42 38.93
CA VAL A 91 1.79 -12.23 37.82
C VAL A 91 1.07 -11.58 36.65
N PRO A 92 1.56 -10.43 36.11
CA PRO A 92 1.01 -9.86 34.90
C PRO A 92 1.39 -10.74 33.70
N VAL A 93 0.38 -11.35 33.08
CA VAL A 93 0.51 -12.18 31.88
C VAL A 93 -0.05 -11.42 30.69
N VAL A 94 0.70 -11.35 29.60
CA VAL A 94 0.20 -10.77 28.34
C VAL A 94 -0.87 -11.69 27.77
N THR A 95 -2.08 -11.15 27.59
CA THR A 95 -3.25 -11.86 27.07
C THR A 95 -3.69 -11.38 25.70
N GLY A 96 -3.09 -10.29 25.21
CA GLY A 96 -3.31 -9.79 23.87
C GLY A 96 -2.19 -8.87 23.45
N VAL A 97 -1.86 -8.91 22.15
CA VAL A 97 -0.93 -7.98 21.52
C VAL A 97 -1.61 -7.47 20.25
N SER A 98 -1.72 -6.16 20.10
CA SER A 98 -2.15 -5.52 18.86
C SER A 98 -1.07 -4.55 18.38
N ILE A 99 -1.08 -4.28 17.07
CA ILE A 99 -0.23 -3.24 16.49
C ILE A 99 -0.92 -1.90 16.69
N ASN A 100 -0.21 -0.91 17.22
CA ASN A 100 -0.68 0.47 17.23
C ASN A 100 -0.77 0.96 15.78
N GLN A 101 -1.98 1.21 15.28
CA GLN A 101 -2.17 1.50 13.86
C GLN A 101 -1.44 2.77 13.40
N SER A 102 -1.28 3.78 14.28
CA SER A 102 -0.56 5.02 13.96
C SER A 102 0.94 4.81 13.68
N SER A 103 1.49 3.69 14.16
CA SER A 103 2.89 3.31 14.08
C SER A 103 3.22 2.40 12.89
N ARG A 104 2.21 1.98 12.13
CA ARG A 104 2.40 1.02 11.03
C ARG A 104 3.24 1.61 9.94
N MET A 105 4.28 0.86 9.54
CA MET A 105 5.12 1.22 8.41
C MET A 105 4.36 1.07 7.09
N LEU A 106 3.51 0.05 6.92
CA LEU A 106 2.66 -0.08 5.73
C LEU A 106 1.63 1.05 5.69
N GLN A 107 1.76 1.94 4.70
CA GLN A 107 0.81 3.02 4.46
C GLN A 107 -0.31 2.52 3.54
N ASP A 108 0.02 2.21 2.30
CA ASP A 108 -0.97 1.83 1.28
C ASP A 108 -0.64 0.44 0.72
N ALA A 109 -1.66 -0.36 0.43
CA ALA A 109 -1.57 -1.64 -0.26
C ALA A 109 -2.91 -1.94 -0.91
N PHE A 110 -3.05 -1.65 -2.20
CA PHE A 110 -4.32 -1.82 -2.90
C PHE A 110 -4.13 -2.13 -4.38
N ILE A 111 -5.18 -2.69 -4.97
CA ILE A 111 -5.33 -2.93 -6.40
C ILE A 111 -6.41 -1.97 -6.92
N SER A 112 -6.17 -1.39 -8.09
CA SER A 112 -7.13 -0.55 -8.81
C SER A 112 -7.60 -1.26 -10.08
N LEU A 113 -8.92 -1.31 -10.27
CA LEU A 113 -9.57 -1.89 -11.43
C LEU A 113 -10.26 -0.78 -12.25
N GLY A 114 -9.93 -0.68 -13.53
CA GLY A 114 -10.37 0.37 -14.46
C GLY A 114 -11.25 -0.11 -15.61
N TYR A 115 -11.87 -1.29 -15.50
CA TYR A 115 -12.64 -1.92 -16.59
C TYR A 115 -13.84 -1.10 -17.10
N LEU A 116 -14.35 -0.17 -16.28
CA LEU A 116 -15.51 0.64 -16.61
C LEU A 116 -15.05 2.05 -16.96
N LYS A 117 -15.59 2.59 -18.06
CA LYS A 117 -15.35 3.98 -18.42
C LYS A 117 -15.87 4.88 -17.29
N ASN A 118 -15.02 5.80 -16.81
CA ASN A 118 -15.34 6.75 -15.74
C ASN A 118 -15.59 6.12 -14.35
N VAL A 119 -15.20 4.87 -14.12
CA VAL A 119 -15.24 4.24 -12.78
C VAL A 119 -13.94 3.48 -12.53
N ASN A 120 -13.23 3.87 -11.47
CA ASN A 120 -12.13 3.11 -10.91
C ASN A 120 -12.59 2.47 -9.60
N ILE A 121 -12.24 1.21 -9.40
CA ILE A 121 -12.52 0.46 -8.19
C ILE A 121 -11.20 0.18 -7.49
N ASP A 122 -10.99 0.76 -6.31
CA ASP A 122 -9.82 0.52 -5.47
C ASP A 122 -10.17 -0.45 -4.35
N ILE A 123 -9.38 -1.50 -4.18
CA ILE A 123 -9.61 -2.56 -3.18
C ILE A 123 -8.32 -2.76 -2.41
N GLY A 124 -8.36 -2.55 -1.09
CA GLY A 124 -7.21 -2.75 -0.22
C GLY A 124 -7.14 -1.70 0.89
N GLN A 125 -5.93 -1.48 1.40
CA GLN A 125 -5.66 -0.41 2.36
C GLN A 125 -5.16 0.83 1.66
N PHE A 126 -5.82 1.96 1.88
CA PHE A 126 -5.42 3.25 1.35
C PHE A 126 -5.96 4.38 2.20
N LYS A 127 -5.50 5.60 1.93
CA LYS A 127 -6.01 6.80 2.60
C LYS A 127 -7.47 7.07 2.26
N ILE A 128 -8.30 7.28 3.28
CA ILE A 128 -9.72 7.60 3.11
C ILE A 128 -9.86 8.99 2.47
N PRO A 129 -10.67 9.17 1.41
CA PRO A 129 -10.74 10.40 0.63
C PRO A 129 -11.62 11.48 1.27
N LEU A 130 -11.36 11.86 2.53
CA LEU A 130 -12.22 12.81 3.26
C LEU A 130 -11.90 14.29 2.98
N THR A 131 -10.67 14.60 2.57
CA THR A 131 -10.20 15.99 2.45
C THR A 131 -9.35 16.17 1.19
N LEU A 132 -9.44 17.34 0.55
CA LEU A 132 -8.67 17.65 -0.66
C LEU A 132 -7.15 17.66 -0.42
N GLU A 133 -6.69 18.30 0.65
CA GLU A 133 -5.27 18.32 1.03
C GLU A 133 -4.77 16.93 1.49
N GLY A 134 -5.70 16.02 1.88
CA GLY A 134 -5.39 14.64 2.22
C GLY A 134 -5.09 13.81 0.97
N LEU A 135 -5.82 14.09 -0.11
CA LEU A 135 -5.65 13.50 -1.44
C LEU A 135 -4.42 14.07 -2.17
N GLN A 136 -4.01 15.30 -1.86
CA GLN A 136 -2.79 15.90 -2.39
C GLN A 136 -1.55 15.19 -1.84
N SER A 137 -0.56 14.97 -2.72
CA SER A 137 0.72 14.34 -2.35
C SER A 137 1.42 15.14 -1.26
N SER A 138 2.02 14.45 -0.28
CA SER A 138 2.81 15.08 0.78
C SER A 138 4.01 15.88 0.25
N SER A 139 4.50 15.56 -0.95
CA SER A 139 5.58 16.29 -1.64
C SER A 139 5.12 17.55 -2.36
N ALA A 140 3.82 17.66 -2.64
CA ALA A 140 3.23 18.77 -3.39
C ALA A 140 2.53 19.77 -2.47
N LEU A 141 2.68 19.64 -1.15
CA LEU A 141 2.13 20.59 -0.19
C LEU A 141 2.88 21.92 -0.24
N ASP A 142 2.15 23.03 -0.15
CA ASP A 142 2.72 24.38 -0.10
C ASP A 142 3.39 24.68 1.25
N THR A 143 2.97 23.98 2.30
CA THR A 143 3.43 24.14 3.69
C THR A 143 4.14 22.88 4.21
N VAL A 144 5.01 23.06 5.20
CA VAL A 144 5.79 21.95 5.81
C VAL A 144 4.88 20.88 6.44
N GLU A 145 3.72 21.29 6.94
CA GLU A 145 2.67 20.38 7.43
C GLU A 145 1.33 20.73 6.80
N ARG A 146 0.43 19.73 6.79
CA ARG A 146 -0.98 19.93 6.45
C ARG A 146 -1.66 20.85 7.46
N ALA A 147 -2.75 21.51 7.07
CA ALA A 147 -3.55 22.37 7.94
C ALA A 147 -3.84 21.70 9.31
N LEU A 148 -3.89 22.48 10.39
CA LEU A 148 -4.04 21.96 11.76
C LEU A 148 -5.29 21.09 11.93
N PHE A 149 -6.40 21.42 11.27
CA PHE A 149 -7.61 20.60 11.24
C PHE A 149 -7.36 19.17 10.70
N MET A 150 -6.34 19.00 9.89
CA MET A 150 -6.00 17.73 9.24
C MET A 150 -4.83 17.00 9.90
N SER A 151 -3.92 17.73 10.56
CA SER A 151 -2.70 17.17 11.16
C SER A 151 -2.75 17.02 12.68
N ASP A 152 -3.52 17.85 13.39
CA ASP A 152 -3.55 17.88 14.85
C ASP A 152 -4.69 17.03 15.44
N ARG A 153 -4.35 15.77 15.77
CA ARG A 153 -5.27 14.85 16.47
C ARG A 153 -5.65 15.32 17.87
N SER A 154 -4.80 16.11 18.54
CA SER A 154 -5.06 16.57 19.92
C SER A 154 -6.17 17.62 20.00
N ARG A 155 -6.53 18.23 18.86
CA ARG A 155 -7.58 19.25 18.74
C ARG A 155 -8.82 18.75 18.00
N GLY A 156 -9.00 17.43 17.90
CA GLY A 156 -10.13 16.83 17.17
C GLY A 156 -9.97 16.82 15.64
N GLY A 157 -8.75 17.08 15.14
CA GLY A 157 -8.38 16.89 13.74
C GLY A 157 -7.82 15.49 13.46
N GLY A 158 -7.00 15.38 12.40
CA GLY A 158 -6.33 14.12 12.04
C GLY A 158 -6.91 13.38 10.84
N LEU A 159 -7.95 13.95 10.21
CA LEU A 159 -8.67 13.37 9.08
C LEU A 159 -7.87 13.29 7.77
N GLY A 160 -6.69 13.93 7.70
CA GLY A 160 -5.88 14.03 6.48
C GLY A 160 -4.93 12.86 6.22
N ASP A 161 -4.77 11.95 7.19
CA ASP A 161 -3.80 10.84 7.10
C ASP A 161 -4.35 9.50 7.62
N ILE A 162 -5.68 9.37 7.73
CA ILE A 162 -6.34 8.13 8.12
C ILE A 162 -6.32 7.18 6.93
N ARG A 163 -5.86 5.95 7.18
CA ARG A 163 -5.83 4.88 6.19
C ARG A 163 -6.60 3.71 6.72
N ASP A 164 -7.37 3.09 5.85
CA ASP A 164 -8.16 1.96 6.23
C ASP A 164 -8.33 0.97 5.09
N PHE A 165 -8.63 -0.28 5.44
CA PHE A 165 -8.94 -1.32 4.47
C PHE A 165 -10.39 -1.18 4.02
N GLY A 166 -10.61 -1.16 2.71
CA GLY A 166 -11.93 -0.99 2.14
C GLY A 166 -11.99 -1.16 0.64
N ILE A 167 -13.17 -0.82 0.12
CA ILE A 167 -13.46 -0.75 -1.31
C ILE A 167 -13.94 0.66 -1.62
N GLN A 168 -13.38 1.27 -2.66
CA GLN A 168 -13.76 2.61 -3.13
C GLN A 168 -14.07 2.60 -4.61
N PHE A 169 -15.12 3.33 -4.99
CA PHE A 169 -15.47 3.68 -6.35
C PHE A 169 -15.17 5.16 -6.57
N SER A 170 -14.48 5.48 -7.66
CA SER A 170 -14.16 6.86 -7.99
C SER A 170 -14.16 7.14 -9.48
N GLY A 171 -14.47 8.39 -9.84
CA GLY A 171 -14.37 8.82 -11.22
C GLY A 171 -14.98 10.19 -11.46
N PRO A 172 -14.87 10.70 -12.69
CA PRO A 172 -15.47 11.97 -13.06
C PRO A 172 -16.96 11.80 -13.36
N LEU A 173 -17.76 12.72 -12.85
CA LEU A 173 -19.15 12.95 -13.22
C LEU A 173 -19.23 14.17 -14.15
N GLY A 174 -19.09 13.92 -15.46
CA GLY A 174 -19.00 14.99 -16.45
C GLY A 174 -17.60 15.63 -16.50
N LYS A 175 -17.54 16.96 -16.63
CA LYS A 175 -16.27 17.71 -16.80
C LYS A 175 -15.78 18.45 -15.55
N SER A 176 -16.62 18.57 -14.52
CA SER A 176 -16.41 19.53 -13.43
C SER A 176 -16.56 18.92 -12.04
N ILE A 177 -16.96 17.66 -11.95
CA ILE A 177 -17.25 17.00 -10.69
C ILE A 177 -16.53 15.66 -10.71
N ASP A 178 -15.81 15.36 -9.63
CA ASP A 178 -15.30 14.03 -9.34
C ASP A 178 -16.04 13.47 -8.13
N TYR A 179 -16.36 12.18 -8.16
CA TYR A 179 -16.96 11.49 -7.04
C TYR A 179 -16.01 10.43 -6.48
N ARG A 180 -16.11 10.20 -5.17
CA ARG A 180 -15.45 9.09 -4.46
C ARG A 180 -16.43 8.58 -3.42
N ILE A 181 -16.72 7.28 -3.47
CA ILE A 181 -17.64 6.61 -2.54
C ILE A 181 -16.94 5.33 -2.10
N GLY A 182 -16.83 5.09 -0.80
CA GLY A 182 -16.16 3.90 -0.30
C GLY A 182 -16.76 3.37 0.99
N VAL A 183 -16.55 2.08 1.21
CA VAL A 183 -16.91 1.36 2.43
C VAL A 183 -15.62 0.84 3.05
N PHE A 184 -15.42 1.14 4.33
CA PHE A 184 -14.20 0.87 5.08
C PHE A 184 -14.54 0.09 6.35
N ASN A 185 -13.60 -0.72 6.84
CA ASN A 185 -13.85 -1.60 7.98
C ASN A 185 -13.89 -0.87 9.34
N GLY A 186 -13.50 0.42 9.39
CA GLY A 186 -13.56 1.26 10.59
C GLY A 186 -12.44 1.00 11.60
N THR A 187 -11.44 0.18 11.25
CA THR A 187 -10.33 -0.19 12.15
C THR A 187 -9.15 0.78 12.07
N GLY A 188 -9.08 1.61 11.03
CA GLY A 188 -7.98 2.55 10.79
C GLY A 188 -7.72 3.58 11.90
N GLU A 189 -8.71 3.87 12.76
CA GLU A 189 -8.59 4.81 13.89
C GLU A 189 -8.64 4.17 15.29
N ASN A 190 -9.21 2.97 15.44
CA ASN A 190 -9.64 2.43 16.74
C ASN A 190 -8.89 1.18 17.25
N GLN A 191 -7.61 0.96 16.91
CA GLN A 191 -6.82 -0.16 17.45
C GLN A 191 -5.33 0.11 17.73
#